data_AF-A0A1C5JVS3-F1
#
_entry.id   AF-A0A1C5JVS3-F1
#
_cell.length_a   1.000
_cell.length_b   1.000
_cell.length_c   1.000
_cell.angle_alpha   90.00
_cell.angle_beta   90.00
_cell.angle_gamma   90.00
#
_symmetry.space_group_name_H-M   'P 1'
#
loop_
_entity.id
_entity.type
_entity.pdbx_description
1 polymer ?
#
loop_
_entity_poly.entity_id
_entity_poly.type
_entity_poly.pdbx_seq_one_letter_code
_entity_poly.pdbx_strand_id
1 'polypeptide(L)' 'MSAWSSPTPPRDGLWLHAADVALVVEIESPSSRRYDRLIKPTLYAEAGIPHYWRVERATSVR' A
#
# COMPACT_ATOMS: atom_id res chain seq x y z
N MET A 1 -26.38 11.12 7.14
CA MET A 1 -24.95 10.75 7.04
C MET A 1 -24.82 9.36 7.62
N SER A 2 -24.73 8.33 6.77
CA SER A 2 -24.45 6.97 7.26
C SER A 2 -23.00 6.94 7.70
N ALA A 3 -22.75 6.67 8.98
CA ALA A 3 -21.40 6.41 9.46
C ALA A 3 -20.89 5.18 8.71
N TRP A 4 -19.88 5.35 7.87
CA TRP A 4 -19.18 4.23 7.27
C TRP A 4 -18.55 3.44 8.41
N SER A 5 -19.17 2.33 8.81
CA SER A 5 -18.54 1.39 9.72
C SER A 5 -17.35 0.81 8.98
N SER A 6 -16.14 1.17 9.40
CA SER A 6 -14.94 0.56 8.84
C SER A 6 -15.05 -0.96 9.02
N PRO A 7 -14.82 -1.76 7.97
CA PRO A 7 -14.86 -3.21 8.09
C PRO A 7 -13.91 -3.67 9.20
N THR A 8 -14.17 -4.80 9.85
CA THR A 8 -13.24 -5.34 10.86
C THR A 8 -11.88 -5.59 10.20
N PRO A 9 -10.75 -5.14 10.78
CA PRO A 9 -9.45 -5.44 10.22
C PRO A 9 -9.21 -6.97 10.21
N PRO A 10 -8.26 -7.45 9.38
CA PRO A 10 -7.79 -8.84 9.45
C PRO A 10 -7.40 -9.23 10.88
N ARG A 11 -7.32 -10.54 11.17
CA ARG A 11 -7.10 -11.07 12.53
C ARG A 11 -5.87 -10.52 13.26
N ASP A 12 -4.90 -9.96 12.51
CA ASP A 12 -3.69 -9.31 13.04
C ASP A 12 -3.46 -7.90 12.43
N GLY A 13 -4.51 -7.29 11.88
CA GLY A 13 -4.44 -6.04 11.13
C GLY A 13 -4.91 -4.81 11.93
N LEU A 14 -4.49 -3.64 11.46
CA LEU A 14 -4.94 -2.34 11.96
C LEU A 14 -5.42 -1.48 10.78
N TRP A 15 -6.49 -0.72 10.99
CA TRP A 15 -6.83 0.39 10.11
C TRP A 15 -6.14 1.65 10.61
N LEU A 16 -5.34 2.27 9.74
CA LEU A 16 -4.69 3.55 9.99
C LEU A 16 -5.27 4.60 9.06
N HIS A 17 -5.39 5.84 9.53
CA HIS A 17 -5.60 6.95 8.63
C HIS A 17 -4.30 7.20 7.85
N ALA A 18 -4.41 7.63 6.59
CA ALA A 18 -3.25 7.94 5.77
C ALA A 18 -2.34 9.01 6.40
N ALA A 19 -2.93 9.96 7.14
CA ALA A 19 -2.20 10.99 7.87
C ALA A 19 -1.27 10.43 8.97
N ASP A 20 -1.53 9.22 9.45
CA ASP A 20 -0.72 8.55 10.47
C ASP A 20 0.40 7.68 9.86
N VAL A 21 0.50 7.62 8.52
CA VAL A 21 1.42 6.74 7.80
C VAL A 21 2.53 7.56 7.14
N ALA A 22 3.76 7.42 7.64
CA ALA A 22 4.94 8.07 7.05
C ALA A 22 5.50 7.33 5.83
N LEU A 23 5.30 6.01 5.74
CA LEU A 23 5.84 5.18 4.66
C LEU A 23 4.96 3.96 4.44
N VAL A 24 4.66 3.67 3.18
CA VAL A 24 4.11 2.38 2.75
C VAL A 24 5.22 1.55 2.10
N VAL A 25 5.34 0.29 2.50
CA VAL A 25 6.25 -0.69 1.91
C VAL A 25 5.44 -1.83 1.32
N GLU A 26 5.57 -2.05 0.01
CA GLU A 26 4.90 -3.13 -0.72
C GLU A 26 5.91 -4.14 -1.25
N ILE A 27 5.65 -5.42 -1.03
CA ILE A 27 6.44 -6.51 -1.63
C ILE A 27 5.76 -6.91 -2.94
N GLU A 28 6.44 -6.67 -4.05
CA GLU A 28 5.87 -6.97 -5.36
C GLU A 28 5.66 -8.49 -5.52
N SER A 29 4.46 -8.84 -6.00
CA SER A 29 4.13 -10.19 -6.46
C SER A 29 3.74 -10.15 -7.95
N PRO A 30 3.79 -11.29 -8.67
CA PRO A 30 3.37 -11.32 -10.07
C PRO A 30 1.94 -10.79 -10.30
N SER A 31 1.02 -11.03 -9.36
CA SER A 31 -0.37 -10.58 -9.44
C SER A 31 -0.55 -9.09 -9.12
N SER A 32 0.31 -8.50 -8.28
CA SER A 32 0.20 -7.10 -7.86
C SER A 32 1.08 -6.14 -8.66
N ARG A 33 2.08 -6.65 -9.42
CA ARG A 33 3.10 -5.88 -10.14
C ARG A 33 2.57 -4.64 -10.86
N ARG A 34 1.55 -4.79 -11.71
CA ARG A 34 1.03 -3.66 -12.49
C ARG A 34 0.44 -2.58 -11.59
N TYR A 35 -0.23 -2.99 -10.52
CA TYR A 35 -0.91 -2.11 -9.59
C TYR A 35 0.09 -1.39 -8.66
N ASP A 36 1.09 -2.11 -8.15
CA ASP A 36 2.19 -1.57 -7.34
C ASP A 36 3.09 -0.60 -8.13
N ARG A 37 3.14 -0.75 -9.47
CA ARG A 37 3.93 0.12 -10.36
C ARG A 37 3.21 1.37 -10.81
N LEU A 38 1.90 1.28 -11.06
CA LEU A 38 1.18 2.33 -11.78
C LEU A 38 0.10 3.03 -10.96
N ILE A 39 -0.51 2.34 -9.99
CA ILE A 39 -1.74 2.83 -9.34
C ILE A 39 -1.48 3.20 -7.88
N LYS A 40 -0.93 2.29 -7.08
CA LYS A 40 -0.70 2.52 -5.64
C LYS A 40 0.14 3.77 -5.32
N PRO A 41 1.25 4.04 -6.02
CA PRO A 41 2.05 5.23 -5.72
C PRO A 41 1.22 6.52 -5.80
N THR A 42 0.41 6.66 -6.86
CA THR A 42 -0.47 7.81 -7.05
C THR A 42 -1.54 7.88 -5.98
N LEU A 43 -2.23 6.77 -5.68
CA LEU A 43 -3.28 6.75 -4.67
C LEU A 43 -2.75 7.11 -3.27
N TYR A 44 -1.56 6.63 -2.90
CA TYR A 44 -0.96 6.95 -1.61
C TYR A 44 -0.46 8.39 -1.54
N ALA A 45 0.08 8.93 -2.64
CA ALA A 45 0.45 10.34 -2.73
C ALA A 45 -0.79 11.25 -2.62
N GLU A 46 -1.88 10.91 -3.32
CA GLU A 46 -3.16 11.63 -3.22
C GLU A 46 -3.76 11.55 -1.79
N ALA A 47 -3.53 10.45 -1.08
CA ALA A 47 -3.91 10.30 0.32
C ALA A 47 -2.99 11.03 1.31
N GLY A 48 -1.91 11.67 0.85
CA GLY A 48 -0.98 12.45 1.66
C GLY A 48 0.16 11.66 2.31
N ILE A 49 0.38 10.41 1.90
CA ILE A 49 1.49 9.59 2.42
C ILE A 49 2.78 10.03 1.73
N PRO A 50 3.83 10.44 2.46
CA PRO A 50 4.99 11.08 1.87
C PRO A 50 5.93 10.11 1.15
N HIS A 51 5.93 8.83 1.54
CA HIS A 51 6.86 7.85 0.99
C HIS A 51 6.20 6.53 0.59
N TYR A 52 6.62 5.99 -0.56
CA TYR A 52 6.22 4.70 -1.06
C TYR A 52 7.44 3.92 -1.55
N TRP A 53 7.68 2.76 -0.95
CA TRP A 53 8.73 1.83 -1.37
C TRP A 53 8.11 0.55 -1.93
N ARG A 54 8.64 0.12 -3.07
CA ARG A 54 8.34 -1.18 -3.65
C ARG A 54 9.57 -2.05 -3.58
N VAL A 55 9.43 -3.24 -3.01
CA VAL A 55 10.48 -4.25 -2.91
C VAL A 55 10.27 -5.29 -3.99
N GLU A 56 11.20 -5.37 -4.93
CA GLU A 56 11.17 -6.35 -6.02
C GLU A 56 12.22 -7.44 -5.77
N ARG A 57 11.86 -8.71 -6.03
CA ARG A 57 12.87 -9.77 -6.05
C ARG A 57 13.74 -9.58 -7.27
N ALA A 58 15.05 -9.48 -7.07
CA ALA A 58 15.99 -9.55 -8.18
C ALA A 58 15.79 -10.89 -8.90
N THR A 59 15.52 -10.84 -10.20
CA THR A 59 15.75 -12.01 -11.05
C THR A 59 17.24 -12.32 -10.96
N SER A 60 17.60 -13.58 -10.71
CA SER A 60 19.01 -14.02 -10.68
C SER A 60 19.76 -13.41 -11.86
N VAL A 61 20.73 -12.55 -11.58
CA VAL A 61 21.71 -12.12 -12.57
C VAL A 61 22.62 -13.32 -12.78
N ARG A 62 22.73 -13.79 -14.02
CA ARG A 62 23.72 -14.82 -14.40
C ARG A 62 25.12 -14.26 -14.30
#